data_AF-A0A382JLE4-F1
#
_entry.id   AF-A0A382JLE4-F1
#
_cell.length_a   1.000
_cell.length_b   1.000
_cell.length_c   1.000
_cell.angle_alpha   90.00
_cell.angle_beta   90.00
_cell.angle_gamma   90.00
#
_symmetry.space_group_name_H-M   'P 1'
#
loop_
_entity.id
_entity.type
_entity.pdbx_description
1 polymer ?
#
loop_
_entity_poly.entity_id
_entity_poly.type
_entity_poly.pdbx_seq_one_letter_code
_entity_poly.pdbx_strand_id
1 'polypeptide(L)'
;MSINAVNDHLAGLVVAGYSGAMMLTTFAITRLIFSKRAGWAAVILLLSSHMFVDWSTSGYVDVPVGVYHGLCFLFAYIWMQTGGQRWAVIAGIMAGLALWTKQSALVLLPALGIVPLLRIRTGSSTLTETRNSLTAFGSVLLIAGPWYLRSLIIT
;
A
#
# COMPACT_ATOMS: atom_id res chain seq x y z
N MET A 1 36.70 -8.75 -8.25
CA MET A 1 35.56 -8.19 -7.48
C MET A 1 35.72 -8.64 -6.05
N SER A 2 35.90 -7.71 -5.10
CA SER A 2 35.94 -8.09 -3.69
C SER A 2 34.54 -8.56 -3.27
N ILE A 3 34.48 -9.66 -2.52
CA ILE A 3 33.24 -10.29 -2.03
C ILE A 3 32.38 -9.36 -1.15
N ASN A 4 32.90 -8.18 -0.78
CA ASN A 4 32.27 -7.19 0.09
C ASN A 4 32.01 -5.82 -0.58
N ALA A 5 32.13 -5.70 -1.91
CA ALA A 5 31.81 -4.45 -2.59
C ALA A 5 30.29 -4.25 -2.65
N VAL A 6 29.79 -3.20 -1.99
CA VAL A 6 28.40 -2.74 -2.13
C VAL A 6 28.17 -2.39 -3.59
N ASN A 7 27.15 -3.00 -4.21
CA ASN A 7 26.83 -2.79 -5.62
C ASN A 7 25.73 -1.73 -5.74
N ASP A 8 26.15 -0.50 -5.98
CA ASP A 8 25.26 0.65 -6.12
C ASP A 8 24.25 0.49 -7.27
N HIS A 9 24.58 -0.27 -8.31
CA HIS A 9 23.66 -0.54 -9.41
C HIS A 9 22.49 -1.44 -8.99
N LEU A 10 22.74 -2.44 -8.13
CA LEU A 10 21.67 -3.31 -7.62
C LEU A 10 20.75 -2.54 -6.67
N ALA A 11 21.30 -1.69 -5.81
CA ALA A 11 20.51 -0.82 -4.95
C ALA A 11 19.67 0.15 -5.79
N GLY A 12 20.27 0.78 -6.81
CA GLY A 12 19.58 1.68 -7.73
C GLY A 12 18.43 0.99 -8.48
N LEU A 13 18.56 -0.29 -8.83
CA LEU A 13 17.48 -1.05 -9.49
C LEU A 13 16.27 -1.24 -8.59
N VAL A 14 16.46 -1.50 -7.29
CA VAL A 14 15.36 -1.61 -6.31
C VAL A 14 14.64 -0.26 -6.17
N VAL A 15 15.42 0.83 -6.07
CA VAL A 15 14.89 2.19 -5.97
C VAL A 15 14.08 2.58 -7.22
N ALA A 16 14.62 2.32 -8.41
CA ALA A 16 13.92 2.55 -9.67
C ALA A 16 12.65 1.69 -9.78
N GLY A 17 12.70 0.44 -9.30
CA GLY A 17 11.56 -0.48 -9.27
C GLY A 17 10.39 0.07 -8.47
N TYR A 18 10.62 0.54 -7.24
CA TYR A 18 9.57 1.14 -6.41
C TYR A 18 9.07 2.47 -6.97
N SER A 19 9.94 3.27 -7.57
CA SER A 19 9.56 4.53 -8.21
C SER A 19 8.62 4.29 -9.39
N GLY A 20 8.96 3.33 -10.25
CA GLY A 20 8.09 2.89 -11.35
C GLY A 20 6.77 2.30 -10.84
N ALA A 21 6.81 1.49 -9.78
CA ALA A 21 5.60 0.95 -9.16
C ALA A 21 4.69 2.04 -8.60
N MET A 22 5.25 3.13 -8.04
CA MET A 22 4.49 4.28 -7.54
C MET A 22 3.77 5.00 -8.69
N MET A 23 4.45 5.20 -9.82
CA MET A 23 3.83 5.77 -11.02
C MET A 23 2.68 4.88 -11.54
N LEU A 24 2.91 3.57 -11.62
CA LEU A 24 1.89 2.62 -12.08
C LEU A 24 0.69 2.57 -11.14
N THR A 25 0.94 2.62 -9.84
CA THR A 25 -0.11 2.63 -8.80
C THR A 25 -0.95 3.90 -8.91
N THR A 26 -0.29 5.07 -9.03
CA THR A 26 -0.94 6.37 -9.24
C THR A 26 -1.81 6.37 -10.49
N PHE A 27 -1.27 5.84 -11.60
CA PHE A 27 -2.00 5.69 -12.85
C PHE A 27 -3.21 4.77 -12.70
N ALA A 28 -3.02 3.60 -12.08
CA ALA A 28 -4.05 2.57 -11.94
C ALA A 28 -5.25 3.06 -11.11
N ILE A 29 -4.98 3.69 -9.96
CA ILE A 29 -6.01 4.26 -9.09
C ILE A 29 -6.82 5.32 -9.83
N THR A 30 -6.11 6.29 -10.42
CA THR A 30 -6.76 7.43 -11.07
C THR A 30 -7.52 7.00 -12.32
N ARG A 31 -7.00 6.03 -13.07
CA ARG A 31 -7.69 5.44 -14.21
C ARG A 31 -8.95 4.70 -13.78
N LEU A 32 -8.90 3.96 -12.67
CA LEU A 32 -10.03 3.19 -12.16
C LEU A 32 -11.19 4.09 -11.71
N ILE A 33 -10.86 5.20 -11.03
CA ILE A 33 -11.87 6.10 -10.43
C ILE A 33 -12.39 7.11 -11.44
N PHE A 34 -11.51 7.62 -12.32
CA PHE A 34 -11.84 8.71 -13.24
C PHE A 34 -11.76 8.27 -14.71
N SER A 35 -10.55 8.33 -15.31
CA SER A 35 -10.35 8.02 -16.71
C SER A 35 -8.87 7.79 -17.05
N LYS A 36 -8.59 7.21 -18.22
CA LYS A 36 -7.22 7.02 -18.71
C LYS A 36 -6.44 8.33 -18.85
N ARG A 37 -7.10 9.42 -19.28
CA ARG A 37 -6.46 10.75 -19.42
C ARG A 37 -6.10 11.32 -18.06
N ALA A 38 -7.02 11.22 -17.08
CA ALA A 38 -6.76 11.61 -15.71
C ALA A 38 -5.59 10.82 -15.10
N GLY A 39 -5.48 9.52 -15.41
CA GLY A 39 -4.34 8.69 -14.99
C GLY A 39 -2.99 9.24 -15.43
N TRP A 40 -2.85 9.59 -16.71
CA TRP A 40 -1.61 10.22 -17.20
C TRP A 40 -1.37 11.59 -16.59
N ALA A 41 -2.41 12.41 -16.43
CA ALA A 41 -2.29 13.70 -15.77
C ALA A 41 -1.79 13.56 -14.33
N ALA A 42 -2.30 12.59 -13.56
CA ALA A 42 -1.84 12.32 -12.20
C ALA A 42 -0.37 11.87 -12.14
N VAL A 43 0.08 11.03 -13.09
CA VAL A 43 1.50 10.64 -13.19
C VAL A 43 2.37 11.86 -13.51
N ILE A 44 1.95 12.73 -14.44
CA ILE A 44 2.68 13.95 -14.75
C ILE A 44 2.76 14.85 -13.51
N LEU A 45 1.65 15.05 -12.80
CA LEU A 45 1.64 15.83 -11.56
C LEU A 45 2.56 15.24 -10.49
N LEU A 46 2.60 13.91 -10.35
CA LEU A 46 3.53 13.23 -9.44
C LEU A 46 4.99 13.48 -9.85
N LEU A 47 5.32 13.35 -11.13
CA LEU A 47 6.67 13.59 -11.65
C LEU A 47 7.10 15.06 -11.58
N SER A 48 6.14 15.99 -11.60
CA SER A 48 6.40 17.42 -11.37
C SER A 48 6.66 17.76 -9.90
N SER A 49 6.42 16.83 -8.98
CA SER A 49 6.71 17.03 -7.55
C SER A 49 8.20 16.85 -7.28
N HIS A 50 8.87 17.95 -6.91
CA HIS A 50 10.29 17.93 -6.53
C HIS A 50 10.56 16.90 -5.42
N MET A 51 9.66 16.83 -4.43
CA MET A 51 9.76 15.88 -3.32
C MET A 51 9.76 14.43 -3.81
N PHE A 52 8.88 14.09 -4.78
CA PHE A 52 8.85 12.72 -5.30
C PHE A 52 10.11 12.38 -6.08
N VAL A 53 10.62 13.30 -6.91
CA VAL A 53 11.83 13.09 -7.70
C VAL A 53 13.05 12.91 -6.79
N ASP A 54 13.21 13.75 -5.77
CA ASP A 54 14.31 13.63 -4.80
C ASP A 54 14.26 12.31 -4.04
N TRP A 55 13.07 11.91 -3.57
CA TRP A 55 12.91 10.67 -2.81
C TRP A 55 13.11 9.43 -3.68
N SER A 56 12.68 9.50 -4.94
CA SER A 56 12.84 8.44 -5.93
C SER A 56 14.29 8.26 -6.40
N THR A 57 15.15 9.28 -6.26
CA THR A 57 16.57 9.20 -6.65
C THR A 57 17.49 8.91 -5.47
N SER A 58 17.12 9.30 -4.25
CA SER A 58 17.87 9.02 -3.02
C SER A 58 17.54 7.68 -2.37
N GLY A 59 16.54 6.95 -2.87
CA GLY A 59 16.10 5.67 -2.30
C GLY A 59 15.35 5.81 -0.99
N TYR A 60 14.62 6.91 -0.82
CA TYR A 60 13.93 7.22 0.42
C TYR A 60 12.78 6.21 0.65
N VAL A 61 12.71 5.68 1.87
CA VAL A 61 11.81 4.56 2.22
C VAL A 61 10.32 4.89 2.04
N ASP A 62 9.97 6.18 2.04
CA ASP A 62 8.60 6.64 1.85
C ASP A 62 8.06 6.34 0.44
N VAL A 63 8.90 6.13 -0.57
CA VAL A 63 8.44 5.72 -1.92
C VAL A 63 7.84 4.31 -1.90
N PRO A 64 8.55 3.26 -1.44
CA PRO A 64 7.94 1.94 -1.21
C PRO A 64 6.69 1.97 -0.33
N VAL A 65 6.71 2.75 0.75
CA VAL A 65 5.54 2.91 1.64
C VAL A 65 4.36 3.49 0.86
N GLY A 66 4.60 4.50 0.02
CA GLY A 66 3.60 5.11 -0.86
C GLY A 66 2.99 4.12 -1.84
N VAL A 67 3.80 3.22 -2.42
CA VAL A 67 3.31 2.13 -3.29
C VAL A 67 2.30 1.27 -2.53
N TYR A 68 2.67 0.80 -1.35
CA TYR A 68 1.79 -0.05 -0.54
C TYR A 68 0.55 0.68 -0.05
N HIS A 69 0.63 1.98 0.26
CA HIS A 69 -0.55 2.81 0.56
C HIS A 69 -1.50 2.88 -0.64
N GLY A 70 -0.97 3.18 -1.83
CA GLY A 70 -1.77 3.26 -3.04
C GLY A 70 -2.42 1.92 -3.39
N LEU A 71 -1.68 0.82 -3.32
CA LEU A 71 -2.23 -0.51 -3.57
C LEU A 71 -3.26 -0.92 -2.50
N CYS A 72 -3.01 -0.62 -1.22
CA CYS A 72 -3.99 -0.82 -0.15
C CYS A 72 -5.29 -0.06 -0.47
N PHE A 73 -5.19 1.21 -0.83
CA PHE A 73 -6.34 2.02 -1.24
C PHE A 73 -7.05 1.41 -2.46
N LEU A 74 -6.31 1.02 -3.50
CA LEU A 74 -6.86 0.42 -4.71
C LEU A 74 -7.71 -0.82 -4.40
N PHE A 75 -7.17 -1.76 -3.62
CA PHE A 75 -7.88 -2.99 -3.29
C PHE A 75 -8.98 -2.79 -2.25
N ALA A 76 -8.81 -1.86 -1.30
CA ALA A 76 -9.87 -1.44 -0.40
C ALA A 76 -11.04 -0.81 -1.16
N TYR A 77 -10.76 0.00 -2.18
CA TYR A 77 -11.77 0.57 -3.07
C TYR A 77 -12.49 -0.53 -3.86
N ILE A 78 -11.77 -1.48 -4.45
CA ILE A 78 -12.40 -2.61 -5.17
C ILE A 78 -13.24 -3.48 -4.20
N TRP A 79 -12.76 -3.72 -2.98
CA TRP A 79 -13.53 -4.39 -1.93
C TRP A 79 -14.84 -3.63 -1.64
N MET A 80 -14.75 -2.30 -1.49
CA MET A 80 -15.89 -1.42 -1.27
C MET A 80 -16.98 -1.57 -2.34
N GLN A 81 -16.56 -1.64 -3.61
CA GLN A 81 -17.47 -1.79 -4.74
C GLN A 81 -18.05 -3.20 -4.88
N THR A 82 -17.28 -4.25 -4.56
CA THR A 82 -17.60 -5.61 -5.03
C THR A 82 -18.06 -6.60 -3.98
N GLY A 83 -17.84 -6.39 -2.68
CA GLY A 83 -18.13 -7.48 -1.73
C GLY A 83 -16.99 -8.44 -1.45
N GLY A 84 -16.03 -8.53 -2.39
CA GLY A 84 -15.14 -9.67 -2.47
C GLY A 84 -14.15 -9.75 -1.32
N GLN A 85 -14.22 -10.82 -0.53
CA GLN A 85 -13.27 -11.11 0.56
C GLN A 85 -11.82 -11.14 0.08
N ARG A 86 -11.55 -11.61 -1.15
CA ARG A 86 -10.21 -11.60 -1.75
C ARG A 86 -9.58 -10.19 -1.75
N TRP A 87 -10.39 -9.16 -1.95
CA TRP A 87 -9.93 -7.78 -2.01
C TRP A 87 -9.64 -7.23 -0.62
N ALA A 88 -10.44 -7.62 0.38
CA ALA A 88 -10.16 -7.34 1.79
C ALA A 88 -8.82 -7.94 2.24
N VAL A 89 -8.56 -9.21 1.85
CA VAL A 89 -7.28 -9.89 2.12
C VAL A 89 -6.12 -9.15 1.46
N ILE A 90 -6.19 -8.87 0.16
CA ILE A 90 -5.10 -8.20 -0.56
C ILE A 90 -4.86 -6.79 0.01
N ALA A 91 -5.93 -6.03 0.33
CA ALA A 91 -5.79 -4.73 0.98
C ALA A 91 -5.07 -4.83 2.34
N GLY A 92 -5.42 -5.84 3.14
CA GLY A 92 -4.73 -6.14 4.39
C GLY A 92 -3.26 -6.53 4.21
N ILE A 93 -2.93 -7.33 3.18
CA ILE A 93 -1.53 -7.66 2.85
C ILE A 93 -0.75 -6.39 2.50
N MET A 94 -1.31 -5.50 1.68
CA MET A 94 -0.65 -4.24 1.30
C MET A 94 -0.44 -3.32 2.51
N ALA A 95 -1.44 -3.20 3.40
CA ALA A 95 -1.28 -2.45 4.64
C ALA A 95 -0.22 -3.07 5.57
N GLY A 96 -0.18 -4.40 5.67
CA GLY A 96 0.86 -5.12 6.42
C GLY A 96 2.26 -4.86 5.87
N LEU A 97 2.44 -4.88 4.54
CA LEU A 97 3.72 -4.56 3.90
C LEU A 97 4.13 -3.10 4.12
N ALA A 98 3.18 -2.17 4.05
CA ALA A 98 3.43 -0.77 4.37
C ALA A 98 3.92 -0.61 5.83
N LEU A 99 3.25 -1.27 6.77
CA LEU A 99 3.60 -1.26 8.19
C LEU A 99 4.93 -1.91 8.50
N TRP A 100 5.27 -2.97 7.76
CA TRP A 100 6.55 -3.63 7.89
C TRP A 100 7.68 -2.74 7.37
N THR A 101 7.40 -1.90 6.38
CA THR A 101 8.38 -0.97 5.79
C THR A 101 8.57 0.28 6.67
N LYS A 102 7.50 0.89 7.18
CA LYS A 102 7.57 2.08 8.04
C LYS A 102 6.37 2.19 8.98
N GLN A 103 6.65 2.49 10.26
CA GLN A 103 5.64 2.63 11.33
C GLN A 103 4.60 3.72 11.04
N SER A 104 4.94 4.75 10.25
CA SER A 104 3.99 5.80 9.86
C SER A 104 2.79 5.27 9.06
N ALA A 105 2.87 4.05 8.52
CA ALA A 105 1.76 3.38 7.84
C ALA A 105 0.63 2.90 8.77
N LEU A 106 0.75 3.07 10.10
CA LEU A 106 -0.33 2.80 11.07
C LEU A 106 -1.63 3.56 10.74
N VAL A 107 -1.53 4.68 10.02
CA VAL A 107 -2.68 5.42 9.49
C VAL A 107 -3.59 4.58 8.59
N LEU A 108 -3.08 3.50 7.98
CA LEU A 108 -3.88 2.60 7.14
C LEU A 108 -4.86 1.74 7.93
N LEU A 109 -4.63 1.49 9.22
CA LEU A 109 -5.51 0.66 10.05
C LEU A 109 -6.90 1.29 10.22
N PRO A 110 -7.05 2.56 10.67
CA PRO A 110 -8.35 3.20 10.71
C PRO A 110 -8.95 3.37 9.32
N ALA A 111 -8.14 3.64 8.28
CA ALA A 111 -8.63 3.75 6.91
C ALA A 111 -9.26 2.44 6.40
N LEU A 112 -8.63 1.29 6.68
CA LEU A 112 -9.19 -0.04 6.37
C LEU A 112 -10.45 -0.32 7.19
N GLY A 113 -10.50 0.11 8.45
CA GLY A 113 -11.66 -0.05 9.32
C GLY A 113 -12.90 0.72 8.85
N ILE A 114 -12.74 1.78 8.04
CA ILE A 114 -13.85 2.54 7.48
C ILE A 114 -14.61 1.75 6.39
N VAL A 115 -13.91 0.93 5.60
CA VAL A 115 -14.51 0.18 4.48
C VAL A 115 -15.73 -0.66 4.90
N PRO A 116 -15.65 -1.57 5.89
CA PRO A 116 -16.80 -2.36 6.32
C PRO A 116 -17.94 -1.48 6.88
N LEU A 117 -17.61 -0.39 7.57
CA LEU A 117 -18.60 0.54 8.13
C LEU A 117 -19.42 1.22 7.02
N LEU A 118 -18.76 1.69 5.96
CA LEU A 118 -19.44 2.28 4.81
C LEU A 118 -20.33 1.25 4.11
N ARG A 119 -19.82 0.03 3.91
CA ARG A 119 -20.57 -1.01 3.20
C ARG A 119 -21.79 -1.51 3.95
N ILE A 120 -21.71 -1.63 5.28
CA ILE A 120 -22.86 -1.95 6.12
C ILE A 120 -23.92 -0.84 6.01
N ARG A 121 -23.50 0.43 6.04
CA ARG A 121 -24.41 1.58 5.85
C ARG A 121 -25.08 1.58 4.48
N THR A 122 -24.42 1.09 3.43
CA THR A 122 -25.00 0.97 2.08
C THR A 122 -25.75 -0.35 1.86
N GLY A 123 -26.05 -1.11 2.92
CA GLY A 123 -26.93 -2.29 2.85
C GLY A 123 -26.22 -3.65 2.77
N SER A 124 -24.90 -3.72 2.95
CA SER A 124 -24.19 -5.01 3.03
C SER A 124 -24.45 -5.69 4.38
N SER A 125 -24.48 -7.02 4.39
CA SER A 125 -24.65 -7.81 5.63
C SER A 125 -23.49 -7.57 6.61
N THR A 126 -23.84 -7.23 7.85
CA THR A 126 -22.89 -7.05 8.96
C THR A 126 -22.00 -8.27 9.18
N LEU A 127 -22.54 -9.48 9.04
CA LEU A 127 -21.78 -10.71 9.22
C LEU A 127 -20.68 -10.85 8.15
N THR A 128 -21.02 -10.58 6.89
CA THR A 128 -20.07 -10.63 5.76
C THR A 128 -18.96 -9.60 5.93
N GLU A 129 -19.29 -8.37 6.29
CA GLU A 129 -18.29 -7.31 6.46
C GLU A 129 -17.44 -7.52 7.71
N THR A 130 -18.00 -8.09 8.78
CA THR A 130 -17.21 -8.51 9.95
C THR A 130 -16.19 -9.58 9.56
N ARG A 131 -16.61 -10.61 8.82
CA ARG A 131 -15.69 -11.65 8.32
C ARG A 131 -14.59 -11.05 7.42
N ASN A 132 -14.97 -10.20 6.48
CA ASN A 132 -14.03 -9.55 5.57
C ASN A 132 -13.01 -8.69 6.34
N SER A 133 -13.48 -7.94 7.35
CA SER A 133 -12.64 -7.13 8.23
C SER A 133 -11.66 -8.00 9.00
N LEU A 134 -12.13 -9.09 9.62
CA LEU A 134 -11.27 -10.05 10.32
C LEU A 134 -10.19 -10.61 9.40
N THR A 135 -10.51 -10.91 8.13
CA THR A 135 -9.50 -11.36 7.17
C THR A 135 -8.53 -10.27 6.73
N ALA A 136 -8.97 -9.02 6.60
CA ALA A 136 -8.10 -7.90 6.28
C ALA A 136 -7.12 -7.61 7.42
N PHE A 137 -7.63 -7.41 8.64
CA PHE A 137 -6.80 -7.18 9.83
C PHE A 137 -5.95 -8.39 10.19
N GLY A 138 -6.49 -9.60 10.03
CA GLY A 138 -5.71 -10.84 10.16
C GLY A 138 -4.53 -10.87 9.19
N SER A 139 -4.73 -10.46 7.93
CA SER A 139 -3.64 -10.38 6.94
C SER A 139 -2.60 -9.32 7.31
N VAL A 140 -3.02 -8.15 7.84
CA VAL A 140 -2.10 -7.14 8.35
C VAL A 140 -1.22 -7.71 9.46
N LEU A 141 -1.84 -8.37 10.44
CA LEU A 141 -1.15 -8.97 11.58
C LEU A 141 -0.20 -10.10 11.15
N LEU A 142 -0.59 -10.92 10.18
CA LEU A 142 0.28 -11.99 9.68
C LEU A 142 1.55 -11.45 9.01
N ILE A 143 1.45 -10.33 8.30
CA ILE A 143 2.59 -9.73 7.59
C ILE A 143 3.47 -8.89 8.53
N ALA A 144 2.87 -7.94 9.24
CA ALA A 144 3.62 -7.00 10.08
C ALA A 144 3.90 -7.56 11.48
N GLY A 145 2.97 -8.35 12.04
CA GLY A 145 3.01 -8.82 13.42
C GLY A 145 4.31 -9.49 13.86
N PRO A 146 4.94 -10.38 13.06
CA PRO A 146 6.21 -10.99 13.45
C PRO A 146 7.32 -9.97 13.75
N TRP A 147 7.41 -8.90 12.96
CA TRP A 147 8.41 -7.85 13.17
C TRP A 147 8.14 -7.03 14.43
N TYR A 148 6.88 -6.65 14.67
CA TYR A 148 6.49 -5.90 15.86
C TYR A 148 6.64 -6.74 17.12
N LEU A 149 6.27 -8.02 17.07
CA LEU A 149 6.46 -8.96 18.19
C LEU A 149 7.94 -9.14 18.51
N ARG A 150 8.79 -9.35 17.49
CA ARG A 150 10.25 -9.37 17.66
C ARG A 150 10.74 -8.08 18.32
N SER A 151 10.27 -6.93 17.86
CA SER A 151 10.67 -5.63 18.39
C SER A 151 10.29 -5.47 19.87
N LEU A 152 9.12 -5.98 20.28
CA LEU A 152 8.67 -5.96 21.67
C LEU A 152 9.46 -6.90 22.59
N ILE A 153 9.88 -8.07 22.10
CA ILE A 153 10.63 -9.05 22.90
C ILE A 153 12.09 -8.62 23.13
N ILE A 154 12.68 -7.94 22.15
CA ILE A 154 14.09 -7.52 22.19
C ILE A 154 14.26 -6.15 22.88
N THR A 155 13.16 -5.45 23.18
CA THR A 155 13.16 -4.22 23.99
C THR A 155 13.16 -4.55 25.47
#